data_AF-A0A6A7FXJ7-F1
#
_entry.id   AF-A0A6A7FXJ7-F1
#
_cell.length_a   1.000
_cell.length_b   1.000
_cell.length_c   1.000
_cell.angle_alpha   90.00
_cell.angle_beta   90.00
_cell.angle_gamma   90.00
#
_symmetry.space_group_name_H-M   'P 1'
#
loop_
_entity.id
_entity.type
_entity.pdbx_description
1 polymer ?
#
loop_
_entity_poly.entity_id
_entity_poly.type
_entity_poly.pdbx_seq_one_letter_code
_entity_poly.pdbx_strand_id
1 'polypeptide(L)'
;LFSHATRPKTPKQTRTGGRCEHFSLSIYIEMASQAEHHNVFWYPNRCELEGCNKSEKLLRCTRCQMVHYCGKDHQRKDFASHKEECRTFERLELHPQFYTDQEMLAKFPLNGSGGSSTRSCDICTSKSNPLMETECCGNVLCDTAGRYQMMSYSREFCSRSHSRYTLCGHHGVEPECDESVDWRDCSGCLESHSDLADTMWRGLNGYNFCPLLEKSVPRHSLCSTCGKCNKKFLSGLEGSSHGRDGLSCLSCSGY
;
A
#
# COMPACT_ATOMS: atom_id res chain seq x y z
N LEU A 1 38.65 -32.01 49.05
CA LEU A 1 39.15 -30.98 48.11
C LEU A 1 37.94 -30.31 47.45
N PHE A 2 37.24 -29.47 48.22
CA PHE A 2 36.18 -28.61 47.71
C PHE A 2 36.81 -27.26 47.42
N SER A 3 36.97 -26.92 46.14
CA SER A 3 37.49 -25.61 45.74
C SER A 3 36.33 -24.72 45.28
N HIS A 4 36.11 -23.67 46.06
CA HIS A 4 35.15 -22.62 45.80
C HIS A 4 35.56 -21.81 44.56
N ALA A 5 34.75 -21.84 43.51
CA ALA A 5 34.87 -20.91 42.39
C ALA A 5 34.16 -19.59 42.73
N THR A 6 34.94 -18.52 42.75
CA THR A 6 34.54 -17.15 43.04
C THR A 6 33.79 -16.53 41.86
N ARG A 7 32.68 -15.83 42.15
CA ARG A 7 31.90 -15.05 41.17
C ARG A 7 32.71 -13.85 40.64
N PRO A 8 32.67 -13.53 39.34
CA PRO A 8 33.23 -12.28 38.83
C PRO A 8 32.36 -11.08 39.24
N LYS A 9 33.02 -10.01 39.71
CA LYS A 9 32.43 -8.75 40.14
C LYS A 9 32.01 -7.92 38.90
N THR A 10 30.79 -7.39 38.94
CA THR A 10 30.25 -6.43 37.97
C THR A 10 31.07 -5.13 37.93
N PRO A 11 31.28 -4.50 36.76
CA PRO A 11 31.97 -3.21 36.69
C PRO A 11 31.10 -2.10 37.27
N LYS A 12 31.71 -1.24 38.09
CA LYS A 12 31.11 -0.02 38.64
C LYS A 12 30.80 0.95 37.49
N GLN A 13 29.52 1.32 37.33
CA GLN A 13 29.12 2.44 36.49
C GLN A 13 29.57 3.75 37.14
N THR A 14 30.54 4.43 36.52
CA THR A 14 30.85 5.83 36.80
C THR A 14 29.85 6.71 36.05
N ARG A 15 29.03 7.44 36.80
CA ARG A 15 28.13 8.48 36.31
C ARG A 15 28.94 9.64 35.72
N THR A 16 28.87 9.81 34.41
CA THR A 16 29.06 11.11 33.76
C THR A 16 27.71 11.56 33.21
N GLY A 17 27.27 12.74 33.64
CA GLY A 17 25.96 13.30 33.29
C GLY A 17 25.91 13.66 31.81
N GLY A 18 25.20 12.84 31.03
CA GLY A 18 24.63 13.20 29.75
C GLY A 18 23.13 13.31 29.92
N ARG A 19 22.55 14.45 29.58
CA ARG A 19 21.11 14.71 29.62
C ARG A 19 20.47 13.84 28.53
N CYS A 20 20.01 12.62 28.87
CA CYS A 20 19.18 11.83 27.95
C CYS A 20 17.87 12.60 27.75
N GLU A 21 17.70 13.18 26.58
CA GLU A 21 16.40 13.69 26.16
C GLU A 21 15.43 12.52 26.11
N HIS A 22 14.51 12.52 27.07
CA HIS A 22 13.33 11.67 27.04
C HIS A 22 12.54 12.06 25.79
N PHE A 23 12.75 11.36 24.68
CA PHE A 23 11.78 11.34 23.59
C PHE A 23 10.47 10.80 24.16
N SER A 24 9.47 11.66 24.23
CA SER A 24 8.15 11.33 24.76
C SER A 24 7.58 10.10 24.05
N LEU A 25 7.06 9.13 24.80
CA LEU A 25 6.32 7.98 24.26
C LEU A 25 5.16 8.43 23.33
N SER A 26 4.65 9.65 23.51
CA SER A 26 3.62 10.22 22.62
C SER A 26 4.11 10.43 21.19
N ILE A 27 5.39 10.77 20.99
CA ILE A 27 5.97 10.97 19.65
C ILE A 27 6.10 9.63 18.92
N TYR A 28 6.47 8.55 19.61
CA TYR A 28 6.52 7.21 19.02
C TYR A 28 5.13 6.69 18.62
N ILE A 29 4.08 7.03 19.37
CA ILE A 29 2.70 6.67 19.04
C ILE A 29 2.18 7.51 17.84
N GLU A 30 2.53 8.79 17.76
CA GLU A 30 2.18 9.64 16.61
C GLU A 30 2.90 9.25 15.33
N MET A 31 4.19 8.87 15.40
CA MET A 31 4.97 8.39 14.26
C MET A 31 4.49 7.02 13.77
N ALA A 32 4.03 6.14 14.66
CA ALA A 32 3.44 4.85 14.29
C ALA A 32 2.17 5.00 13.43
N SER A 33 1.33 6.00 13.70
CA SER A 33 0.05 6.20 12.98
C SER A 33 0.19 6.57 11.49
N GLN A 34 1.32 7.13 11.07
CA GLN A 34 1.55 7.57 9.68
C GLN A 34 2.21 6.48 8.82
N ALA A 35 2.86 5.51 9.45
CA ALA A 35 3.50 4.37 8.79
C ALA A 35 2.49 3.31 8.31
N GLU A 36 1.24 3.35 8.77
CA GLU A 36 0.26 2.28 8.53
C GLU A 36 -0.28 2.25 7.09
N HIS A 37 -0.27 3.35 6.34
CA HIS A 37 -0.89 3.39 5.01
C HIS A 37 -0.08 2.68 3.91
N HIS A 38 1.22 2.45 4.13
CA HIS A 38 2.08 1.92 3.07
C HIS A 38 1.71 0.48 2.73
N ASN A 39 1.23 -0.26 3.72
CA ASN A 39 0.84 -1.65 3.57
C ASN A 39 -0.69 -1.84 3.50
N VAL A 40 -1.47 -0.75 3.53
CA VAL A 40 -2.93 -0.81 3.35
C VAL A 40 -3.27 -0.83 1.87
N PHE A 41 -4.14 -1.75 1.48
CA PHE A 41 -4.61 -1.90 0.11
C PHE A 41 -6.10 -2.11 0.06
N TRP A 42 -6.76 -1.39 -0.83
CA TRP A 42 -8.10 -1.73 -1.25
C TRP A 42 -8.09 -3.07 -1.99
N TYR A 43 -9.00 -3.97 -1.64
CA TYR A 43 -9.11 -5.25 -2.31
C TYR A 43 -10.57 -5.64 -2.56
N PRO A 44 -10.96 -6.08 -3.77
CA PRO A 44 -12.34 -6.45 -4.06
C PRO A 44 -12.86 -7.56 -3.12
N ASN A 45 -14.07 -7.40 -2.60
CA ASN A 45 -14.73 -8.40 -1.77
C ASN A 45 -15.39 -9.50 -2.62
N ARG A 46 -14.57 -10.36 -3.23
CA ARG A 46 -15.01 -11.46 -4.12
C ARG A 46 -14.15 -12.71 -3.92
N CYS A 47 -14.60 -13.83 -4.46
CA CYS A 47 -13.77 -15.04 -4.52
C CYS A 47 -12.58 -14.87 -5.48
N GLU A 48 -11.38 -15.25 -5.04
CA GLU A 48 -10.13 -15.14 -5.81
C GLU A 48 -9.91 -16.28 -6.81
N LEU A 49 -10.77 -17.31 -6.79
CA LEU A 49 -10.74 -18.35 -7.82
C LEU A 49 -11.27 -17.77 -9.14
N GLU A 50 -10.50 -17.94 -10.21
CA GLU A 50 -10.90 -17.55 -11.56
C GLU A 50 -12.25 -18.16 -11.98
N GLY A 51 -13.08 -17.34 -12.62
CA GLY A 51 -14.44 -17.72 -13.05
C GLY A 51 -15.50 -17.79 -11.93
N CYS A 52 -15.16 -17.45 -10.68
CA CYS A 52 -16.15 -17.39 -9.59
C CYS A 52 -16.60 -15.95 -9.30
N ASN A 53 -17.90 -15.68 -9.39
CA ASN A 53 -18.48 -14.35 -9.17
C ASN A 53 -19.19 -14.19 -7.82
N LYS A 54 -18.90 -15.05 -6.84
CA LYS A 54 -19.52 -14.96 -5.51
C LYS A 54 -18.79 -13.94 -4.64
N SER A 55 -19.55 -13.08 -3.98
CA SER A 55 -19.07 -12.01 -3.08
C SER A 55 -19.56 -12.15 -1.63
N GLU A 56 -20.40 -13.15 -1.34
CA GLU A 56 -21.00 -13.36 -0.02
C GLU A 56 -20.43 -14.58 0.71
N LYS A 57 -20.44 -14.53 2.06
CA LYS A 57 -20.05 -15.65 2.95
C LYS A 57 -18.69 -16.25 2.59
N LEU A 58 -17.71 -15.38 2.34
CA LEU A 58 -16.38 -15.78 1.94
C LEU A 58 -15.48 -16.05 3.15
N LEU A 59 -14.50 -16.93 2.96
CA LEU A 59 -13.44 -17.24 3.90
C LEU A 59 -12.15 -16.56 3.46
N ARG A 60 -11.49 -15.86 4.38
CA ARG A 60 -10.16 -15.29 4.13
C ARG A 60 -9.10 -16.37 4.05
N CYS A 61 -8.10 -16.14 3.19
CA CYS A 61 -6.85 -16.89 3.28
C CYS A 61 -6.24 -16.65 4.67
N THR A 62 -6.14 -17.71 5.49
CA THR A 62 -5.69 -17.56 6.88
C THR A 62 -4.24 -17.11 7.00
N ARG A 63 -3.45 -17.27 5.93
CA ARG A 63 -2.03 -16.91 5.88
C ARG A 63 -1.83 -15.43 5.58
N CYS A 64 -2.22 -14.97 4.40
CA CYS A 64 -1.98 -13.58 3.99
C CYS A 64 -3.12 -12.61 4.34
N GLN A 65 -4.32 -13.12 4.66
CA GLN A 65 -5.55 -12.34 4.92
C GLN A 65 -6.05 -11.45 3.76
N MET A 66 -5.29 -11.27 2.69
CA MET A 66 -5.58 -10.38 1.56
C MET A 66 -6.69 -10.84 0.62
N VAL A 67 -6.91 -12.16 0.48
CA VAL A 67 -7.84 -12.71 -0.52
C VAL A 67 -8.91 -13.58 0.12
N HIS A 68 -10.02 -13.72 -0.59
CA HIS A 68 -11.21 -14.43 -0.15
C HIS A 68 -11.55 -15.63 -1.05
N TYR A 69 -12.21 -16.64 -0.47
CA TYR A 69 -12.70 -17.81 -1.18
C TYR A 69 -14.08 -18.22 -0.68
N CYS A 70 -14.92 -18.79 -1.54
CA CYS A 70 -16.21 -19.35 -1.09
C CYS A 70 -16.05 -20.52 -0.09
N GLY A 71 -14.90 -21.17 -0.08
CA GLY A 71 -14.63 -22.35 0.72
C GLY A 71 -13.23 -22.92 0.46
N LYS A 72 -12.88 -23.96 1.22
CA LYS A 72 -11.58 -24.63 1.10
C LYS A 72 -11.32 -25.23 -0.29
N ASP A 73 -12.37 -25.64 -1.02
CA ASP A 73 -12.21 -26.18 -2.36
C ASP A 73 -11.75 -25.13 -3.38
N HIS A 74 -12.30 -23.92 -3.31
CA HIS A 74 -11.86 -22.81 -4.17
C HIS A 74 -10.43 -22.39 -3.83
N GLN A 75 -10.12 -22.31 -2.53
CA GLN A 75 -8.76 -22.04 -2.07
C GLN A 75 -7.75 -23.08 -2.57
N ARG A 76 -8.10 -24.38 -2.54
CA ARG A 76 -7.22 -25.46 -3.02
C ARG A 76 -6.98 -25.39 -4.52
N LYS A 77 -8.02 -25.09 -5.30
CA LYS A 77 -7.92 -24.93 -6.77
C LYS A 77 -7.05 -23.73 -7.15
N ASP A 78 -7.19 -22.64 -6.41
CA ASP A 78 -6.47 -21.39 -6.67
C ASP A 78 -5.03 -21.39 -6.13
N PHE A 79 -4.70 -22.30 -5.21
CA PHE A 79 -3.42 -22.32 -4.50
C PHE A 79 -2.18 -22.26 -5.42
N ALA A 80 -2.22 -22.90 -6.59
CA ALA A 80 -1.11 -22.90 -7.53
C ALA A 80 -0.76 -21.49 -8.03
N SER A 81 -1.78 -20.66 -8.30
CA SER A 81 -1.65 -19.27 -8.72
C SER A 81 -1.36 -18.36 -7.52
N HIS A 82 -2.06 -18.58 -6.41
CA HIS A 82 -1.98 -17.71 -5.23
C HIS A 82 -0.68 -17.85 -4.44
N LYS A 83 -0.07 -19.04 -4.37
CA LYS A 83 0.98 -19.37 -3.37
C LYS A 83 2.14 -18.35 -3.29
N GLU A 84 2.60 -17.82 -4.42
CA GLU A 84 3.75 -16.90 -4.45
C GLU A 84 3.35 -15.48 -4.06
N GLU A 85 2.16 -15.03 -4.46
CA GLU A 85 1.59 -13.78 -3.97
C GLU A 85 1.25 -13.86 -2.48
N CYS A 86 0.70 -14.99 -2.02
CA CYS A 86 0.40 -15.24 -0.61
C CYS A 86 1.62 -15.02 0.29
N ARG A 87 2.78 -15.57 -0.11
CA ARG A 87 4.05 -15.37 0.58
C ARG A 87 4.51 -13.92 0.54
N THR A 88 4.26 -13.23 -0.57
CA THR A 88 4.63 -11.82 -0.74
C THR A 88 3.80 -10.93 0.17
N PHE A 89 2.48 -11.13 0.18
CA PHE A 89 1.54 -10.40 1.02
C PHE A 89 1.81 -10.60 2.52
N GLU A 90 2.08 -11.85 2.93
CA GLU A 90 2.45 -12.16 4.32
C GLU A 90 3.78 -11.49 4.71
N ARG A 91 4.81 -11.60 3.86
CA ARG A 91 6.14 -11.02 4.13
C ARG A 91 6.12 -9.50 4.21
N LEU A 92 5.28 -8.85 3.41
CA LEU A 92 5.11 -7.40 3.40
C LEU A 92 4.08 -6.90 4.42
N GLU A 93 3.45 -7.82 5.16
CA GLU A 93 2.43 -7.49 6.17
C GLU A 93 1.30 -6.62 5.58
N LEU A 94 0.81 -7.00 4.39
CA LEU A 94 -0.25 -6.24 3.74
C LEU A 94 -1.59 -6.35 4.49
N HIS A 95 -2.30 -5.23 4.56
CA HIS A 95 -3.58 -5.09 5.23
C HIS A 95 -4.66 -4.74 4.20
N PRO A 96 -5.64 -5.63 3.98
CA PRO A 96 -6.72 -5.34 3.04
C PRO A 96 -7.79 -4.46 3.67
N GLN A 97 -8.22 -3.45 2.93
CA GLN A 97 -9.49 -2.77 3.08
C GLN A 97 -10.44 -3.31 2.01
N PHE A 98 -11.33 -4.23 2.39
CA PHE A 98 -12.25 -4.83 1.44
C PHE A 98 -13.35 -3.87 1.00
N TYR A 99 -13.75 -3.95 -0.26
CA TYR A 99 -14.81 -3.11 -0.81
C TYR A 99 -15.70 -3.85 -1.81
N THR A 100 -16.87 -3.26 -2.06
CA THR A 100 -17.71 -3.58 -3.22
C THR A 100 -17.88 -2.33 -4.09
N ASP A 101 -18.04 -2.49 -5.40
CA ASP A 101 -18.27 -1.36 -6.31
C ASP A 101 -19.53 -0.59 -5.92
N GLN A 102 -20.58 -1.27 -5.44
CA GLN A 102 -21.81 -0.63 -4.99
C GLN A 102 -21.57 0.35 -3.83
N GLU A 103 -20.83 -0.07 -2.80
CA GLU A 103 -20.51 0.79 -1.66
C GLU A 103 -19.58 1.94 -2.07
N MET A 104 -18.57 1.66 -2.89
CA MET A 104 -17.61 2.66 -3.34
C MET A 104 -18.25 3.70 -4.24
N LEU A 105 -19.11 3.31 -5.18
CA LEU A 105 -19.81 4.25 -6.06
C LEU A 105 -20.89 5.05 -5.33
N ALA A 106 -21.50 4.50 -4.28
CA ALA A 106 -22.42 5.26 -3.44
C ALA A 106 -21.71 6.39 -2.66
N LYS A 107 -20.46 6.17 -2.23
CA LYS A 107 -19.66 7.16 -1.51
C LYS A 107 -18.85 8.08 -2.43
N PHE A 108 -18.35 7.53 -3.53
CA PHE A 108 -17.47 8.18 -4.49
C PHE A 108 -17.98 7.91 -5.92
N PRO A 109 -19.06 8.60 -6.35
CA PRO A 109 -19.61 8.47 -7.70
C PRO A 109 -18.53 8.73 -8.76
N LEU A 110 -18.67 8.11 -9.93
CA LEU A 110 -17.80 8.40 -11.08
C LEU A 110 -17.96 9.87 -11.48
N ASN A 111 -16.85 10.55 -11.75
CA ASN A 111 -16.80 11.98 -12.09
C ASN A 111 -17.40 12.91 -11.02
N GLY A 112 -17.63 12.40 -9.80
CA GLY A 112 -18.17 13.16 -8.69
C GLY A 112 -17.08 13.60 -7.73
N SER A 113 -17.24 14.78 -7.14
CA SER A 113 -16.43 15.20 -6.00
C SER A 113 -16.86 14.44 -4.75
N GLY A 114 -16.00 13.55 -4.26
CA GLY A 114 -16.20 12.77 -3.03
C GLY A 114 -15.98 13.56 -1.75
N GLY A 115 -16.20 14.88 -1.78
CA GLY A 115 -15.77 15.83 -0.76
C GLY A 115 -16.33 15.49 0.62
N SER A 116 -15.44 15.15 1.53
CA SER A 116 -15.74 14.99 2.95
C SER A 116 -15.65 16.35 3.65
N SER A 117 -16.67 16.77 4.41
CA SER A 117 -16.67 18.01 5.19
C SER A 117 -15.85 17.89 6.50
N THR A 118 -14.80 17.08 6.50
CA THR A 118 -14.03 16.69 7.69
C THR A 118 -12.94 17.71 7.99
N ARG A 119 -12.74 18.01 9.28
CA ARG A 119 -11.57 18.77 9.77
C ARG A 119 -10.37 17.84 10.07
N SER A 120 -10.16 16.83 9.26
CA SER A 120 -9.09 15.83 9.39
C SER A 120 -8.61 15.38 8.02
N CYS A 121 -7.38 14.89 7.93
CA CYS A 121 -6.85 14.28 6.72
C CYS A 121 -7.61 13.00 6.36
N ASP A 122 -8.02 12.86 5.12
CA ASP A 122 -8.80 11.70 4.64
C ASP A 122 -7.94 10.45 4.40
N ILE A 123 -6.61 10.56 4.39
CA ILE A 123 -5.68 9.40 4.38
C ILE A 123 -5.32 9.01 5.81
N CYS A 124 -4.63 9.89 6.55
CA CYS A 124 -4.08 9.53 7.86
C CYS A 124 -5.00 9.81 9.05
N THR A 125 -6.19 10.36 8.82
CA THR A 125 -7.20 10.72 9.84
C THR A 125 -6.74 11.76 10.87
N SER A 126 -5.47 12.18 10.83
CA SER A 126 -4.89 13.13 11.75
C SER A 126 -5.50 14.53 11.57
N LYS A 127 -5.59 15.24 12.70
CA LYS A 127 -5.99 16.64 12.80
C LYS A 127 -4.81 17.56 13.16
N SER A 128 -3.61 17.00 13.33
CA SER A 128 -2.45 17.73 13.84
C SER A 128 -1.72 18.54 12.79
N ASN A 129 -1.84 18.17 11.51
CA ASN A 129 -1.20 18.88 10.41
C ASN A 129 -2.15 19.89 9.76
N PRO A 130 -1.61 20.97 9.15
CA PRO A 130 -2.37 21.81 8.23
C PRO A 130 -3.02 20.96 7.14
N LEU A 131 -4.18 21.41 6.65
CA LEU A 131 -4.97 20.68 5.65
C LEU A 131 -5.07 21.49 4.36
N MET A 132 -5.08 20.78 3.23
CA MET A 132 -5.36 21.32 1.89
C MET A 132 -6.40 20.46 1.19
N GLU A 133 -7.10 21.04 0.23
CA GLU A 133 -7.93 20.31 -0.72
C GLU A 133 -7.10 19.91 -1.95
N THR A 134 -7.32 18.69 -2.44
CA THR A 134 -6.62 18.18 -3.63
C THR A 134 -7.32 18.64 -4.92
N GLU A 135 -6.53 19.06 -5.92
CA GLU A 135 -7.07 19.52 -7.21
C GLU A 135 -7.73 18.38 -8.00
N CYS A 136 -7.22 17.15 -7.90
CA CYS A 136 -7.68 16.01 -8.69
C CYS A 136 -9.04 15.45 -8.25
N CYS A 137 -9.35 15.44 -6.95
CA CYS A 137 -10.56 14.78 -6.43
C CYS A 137 -11.30 15.55 -5.32
N GLY A 138 -10.81 16.73 -4.92
CA GLY A 138 -11.47 17.57 -3.92
C GLY A 138 -11.42 17.03 -2.48
N ASN A 139 -10.59 16.01 -2.22
CA ASN A 139 -10.44 15.43 -0.88
C ASN A 139 -9.45 16.23 -0.03
N VAL A 140 -9.60 16.15 1.29
CA VAL A 140 -8.83 16.96 2.25
C VAL A 140 -7.64 16.17 2.79
N LEU A 141 -6.42 16.64 2.55
CA LEU A 141 -5.18 15.99 2.96
C LEU A 141 -4.28 16.88 3.80
N CYS A 142 -3.32 16.26 4.50
CA CYS A 142 -2.25 17.01 5.14
C CYS A 142 -1.44 17.82 4.12
N ASP A 143 -1.37 19.13 4.31
CA ASP A 143 -0.52 20.05 3.58
C ASP A 143 0.90 20.04 4.17
N THR A 144 1.59 18.93 3.94
CA THR A 144 2.94 18.70 4.46
C THR A 144 3.95 18.39 3.37
N ALA A 145 3.56 18.45 2.09
CA ALA A 145 4.43 18.16 0.95
C ALA A 145 5.71 19.01 0.95
N GLY A 146 5.63 20.29 1.37
CA GLY A 146 6.79 21.19 1.46
C GLY A 146 7.84 20.79 2.50
N ARG A 147 7.53 19.84 3.40
CA ARG A 147 8.47 19.29 4.39
C ARG A 147 9.26 18.09 3.83
N TYR A 148 8.96 17.64 2.62
CA TYR A 148 9.65 16.52 1.99
C TYR A 148 11.10 16.86 1.68
N GLN A 149 12.02 16.01 2.13
CA GLN A 149 13.43 16.08 1.75
C GLN A 149 13.66 15.25 0.48
N MET A 150 14.20 15.89 -0.55
CA MET A 150 14.60 15.21 -1.79
C MET A 150 15.55 14.04 -1.48
N MET A 151 15.43 12.93 -2.22
CA MET A 151 16.20 11.68 -2.03
C MET A 151 15.92 10.91 -0.73
N SER A 152 15.01 11.36 0.13
CA SER A 152 14.58 10.56 1.30
C SER A 152 13.67 9.38 0.94
N TYR A 153 13.03 9.43 -0.23
CA TYR A 153 11.99 8.50 -0.68
C TYR A 153 10.81 8.32 0.31
N SER A 154 10.69 9.18 1.33
CA SER A 154 9.62 9.11 2.32
C SER A 154 8.24 9.25 1.68
N ARG A 155 7.28 8.51 2.24
CA ARG A 155 5.87 8.49 1.82
C ARG A 155 4.93 8.96 2.93
N GLU A 156 5.47 9.58 3.97
CA GLU A 156 4.72 10.08 5.12
C GLU A 156 3.92 11.35 4.81
N PHE A 157 4.17 11.96 3.65
CA PHE A 157 3.54 13.21 3.22
C PHE A 157 2.29 12.92 2.41
N CYS A 158 1.11 12.96 3.05
CA CYS A 158 -0.17 12.52 2.47
C CYS A 158 -0.46 13.13 1.09
N SER A 159 -0.42 14.46 0.93
CA SER A 159 -0.71 15.10 -0.36
C SER A 159 0.28 14.73 -1.45
N ARG A 160 1.57 14.65 -1.13
CA ARG A 160 2.62 14.20 -2.06
C ARG A 160 2.50 12.73 -2.43
N SER A 161 2.25 11.86 -1.45
CA SER A 161 2.11 10.42 -1.68
C SER A 161 0.87 10.14 -2.52
N HIS A 162 -0.24 10.83 -2.24
CA HIS A 162 -1.44 10.77 -3.07
C HIS A 162 -1.13 11.18 -4.51
N SER A 163 -0.55 12.36 -4.75
CA SER A 163 -0.27 12.83 -6.11
C SER A 163 0.70 11.95 -6.88
N ARG A 164 1.74 11.42 -6.20
CA ARG A 164 2.81 10.65 -6.85
C ARG A 164 2.51 9.17 -7.06
N TYR A 165 1.70 8.56 -6.20
CA TYR A 165 1.60 7.10 -6.12
C TYR A 165 0.21 6.57 -6.44
N THR A 166 -0.75 7.42 -6.79
CA THR A 166 -2.09 6.99 -7.16
C THR A 166 -2.37 7.22 -8.63
N LEU A 167 -3.30 6.43 -9.20
CA LEU A 167 -3.84 6.74 -10.52
C LEU A 167 -4.64 8.04 -10.51
N CYS A 168 -5.42 8.27 -9.44
CA CYS A 168 -6.17 9.52 -9.24
C CYS A 168 -5.28 10.77 -9.31
N GLY A 169 -4.11 10.74 -8.68
CA GLY A 169 -3.17 11.86 -8.66
C GLY A 169 -2.39 12.06 -9.96
N HIS A 170 -2.26 11.01 -10.79
CA HIS A 170 -1.59 11.04 -12.09
C HIS A 170 -2.55 11.29 -13.27
N HIS A 171 -3.86 11.16 -13.05
CA HIS A 171 -4.86 11.34 -14.10
C HIS A 171 -4.84 12.77 -14.66
N GLY A 172 -4.86 12.89 -15.98
CA GLY A 172 -4.76 14.18 -16.70
C GLY A 172 -3.33 14.74 -16.79
N VAL A 173 -2.32 14.05 -16.26
CA VAL A 173 -0.92 14.48 -16.37
C VAL A 173 -0.30 14.02 -17.69
N GLU A 174 -0.57 12.77 -18.08
CA GLU A 174 -0.03 12.18 -19.30
C GLU A 174 -0.99 12.38 -20.50
N PRO A 175 -0.47 12.61 -21.73
CA PRO A 175 -1.28 12.87 -22.92
C PRO A 175 -2.29 11.77 -23.28
N GLU A 176 -2.03 10.53 -22.86
CA GLU A 176 -2.87 9.37 -23.11
C GLU A 176 -4.12 9.33 -22.20
N CYS A 177 -4.17 10.18 -21.16
CA CYS A 177 -5.33 10.29 -20.30
C CYS A 177 -6.46 11.09 -20.97
N ASP A 178 -7.67 10.55 -20.90
CA ASP A 178 -8.88 11.31 -21.21
C ASP A 178 -9.43 11.93 -19.92
N GLU A 179 -9.22 13.24 -19.75
CA GLU A 179 -9.69 14.00 -18.58
C GLU A 179 -11.23 14.06 -18.46
N SER A 180 -11.96 13.68 -19.51
CA SER A 180 -13.43 13.68 -19.48
C SER A 180 -14.03 12.44 -18.80
N VAL A 181 -13.20 11.42 -18.52
CA VAL A 181 -13.61 10.18 -17.86
C VAL A 181 -12.92 10.02 -16.50
N ASP A 182 -13.59 9.33 -15.59
CA ASP A 182 -13.03 9.03 -14.27
C ASP A 182 -11.77 8.17 -14.43
N TRP A 183 -10.73 8.45 -13.65
CA TRP A 183 -9.47 7.71 -13.68
C TRP A 183 -9.65 6.19 -13.50
N ARG A 184 -10.74 5.75 -12.84
CA ARG A 184 -11.08 4.32 -12.65
C ARG A 184 -11.52 3.62 -13.94
N ASP A 185 -11.95 4.38 -14.94
CA ASP A 185 -12.37 3.93 -16.26
C ASP A 185 -11.49 4.48 -17.40
N CYS A 186 -10.49 5.32 -17.10
CA CYS A 186 -9.58 5.89 -18.08
C CYS A 186 -8.57 4.83 -18.58
N SER A 187 -8.65 4.48 -19.86
CA SER A 187 -7.72 3.53 -20.48
C SER A 187 -6.27 4.01 -20.42
N GLY A 188 -6.05 5.32 -20.59
CA GLY A 188 -4.73 5.93 -20.42
C GLY A 188 -4.12 5.60 -19.05
N CYS A 189 -4.87 5.79 -17.97
CA CYS A 189 -4.41 5.46 -16.62
C CYS A 189 -4.20 3.95 -16.40
N LEU A 190 -4.99 3.09 -17.03
CA LEU A 190 -4.91 1.64 -16.88
C LEU A 190 -3.77 1.00 -17.71
N GLU A 191 -3.26 1.70 -18.71
CA GLU A 191 -2.23 1.20 -19.63
C GLU A 191 -0.88 1.95 -19.53
N SER A 192 -0.82 3.10 -18.85
CA SER A 192 0.35 3.98 -18.83
C SER A 192 1.54 3.52 -17.98
N HIS A 193 1.43 2.42 -17.23
CA HIS A 193 2.44 2.02 -16.24
C HIS A 193 3.28 0.83 -16.68
N SER A 194 4.44 0.67 -16.02
CA SER A 194 5.50 -0.24 -16.46
C SER A 194 5.08 -1.70 -16.58
N ASP A 195 4.16 -2.12 -15.72
CA ASP A 195 3.49 -3.41 -15.80
C ASP A 195 2.10 -3.33 -15.13
N LEU A 196 1.33 -4.41 -15.29
CA LEU A 196 0.01 -4.54 -14.66
C LEU A 196 0.09 -4.38 -13.13
N ALA A 197 1.15 -4.88 -12.49
CA ALA A 197 1.30 -4.83 -11.05
C ALA A 197 1.53 -3.40 -10.53
N ASP A 198 2.30 -2.56 -11.23
CA ASP A 198 2.44 -1.14 -10.90
C ASP A 198 1.10 -0.41 -11.07
N THR A 199 0.36 -0.70 -12.14
CA THR A 199 -1.00 -0.15 -12.36
C THR A 199 -1.93 -0.51 -11.20
N MET A 200 -1.98 -1.80 -10.83
CA MET A 200 -2.83 -2.27 -9.73
C MET A 200 -2.38 -1.69 -8.39
N TRP A 201 -1.08 -1.61 -8.14
CA TRP A 201 -0.55 -0.97 -6.94
C TRP A 201 -0.99 0.49 -6.85
N ARG A 202 -0.88 1.27 -7.93
CA ARG A 202 -1.31 2.68 -7.98
C ARG A 202 -2.81 2.85 -7.82
N GLY A 203 -3.60 1.93 -8.36
CA GLY A 203 -5.06 2.00 -8.28
C GLY A 203 -5.66 1.47 -6.98
N LEU A 204 -4.88 0.73 -6.17
CA LEU A 204 -5.39 0.01 -5.00
C LEU A 204 -4.66 0.33 -3.70
N ASN A 205 -3.52 1.02 -3.71
CA ASN A 205 -2.82 1.36 -2.46
C ASN A 205 -3.65 2.32 -1.57
N GLY A 206 -3.29 2.37 -0.29
CA GLY A 206 -3.95 3.17 0.75
C GLY A 206 -3.76 4.68 0.65
N TYR A 207 -3.08 5.20 -0.39
CA TYR A 207 -3.08 6.62 -0.70
C TYR A 207 -4.27 7.00 -1.60
N ASN A 208 -5.01 6.03 -2.14
CA ASN A 208 -6.27 6.25 -2.83
C ASN A 208 -7.43 6.41 -1.85
N PHE A 209 -8.33 7.34 -2.16
CA PHE A 209 -9.59 7.52 -1.42
C PHE A 209 -10.66 6.52 -1.83
N CYS A 210 -10.69 6.19 -3.12
CA CYS A 210 -11.52 5.15 -3.69
C CYS A 210 -10.65 4.27 -4.59
N PRO A 211 -10.91 2.96 -4.64
CA PRO A 211 -10.13 2.04 -5.47
C PRO A 211 -10.60 2.06 -6.93
N LEU A 212 -9.81 1.39 -7.78
CA LEU A 212 -10.30 0.86 -9.06
C LEU A 212 -11.60 0.09 -8.89
N LEU A 213 -12.41 0.04 -9.95
CA LEU A 213 -13.61 -0.80 -9.99
C LEU A 213 -13.21 -2.27 -10.07
N GLU A 214 -14.05 -3.15 -9.50
CA GLU A 214 -13.81 -4.59 -9.44
C GLU A 214 -13.48 -5.19 -10.82
N LYS A 215 -14.18 -4.73 -11.87
CA LYS A 215 -13.98 -5.14 -13.27
C LYS A 215 -12.56 -4.87 -13.79
N SER A 216 -11.90 -3.85 -13.26
CA SER A 216 -10.57 -3.38 -13.66
C SER A 216 -9.46 -3.98 -12.79
N VAL A 217 -9.80 -4.84 -11.83
CA VAL A 217 -8.85 -5.51 -10.94
C VAL A 217 -8.82 -7.00 -11.25
N PRO A 218 -7.88 -7.48 -12.09
CA PRO A 218 -7.70 -8.90 -12.34
C PRO A 218 -7.27 -9.63 -11.07
N ARG A 219 -7.51 -10.93 -10.98
CA ARG A 219 -6.99 -11.75 -9.88
C ARG A 219 -5.49 -11.96 -10.05
N HIS A 220 -4.79 -12.18 -8.93
CA HIS A 220 -3.34 -12.44 -8.92
C HIS A 220 -2.49 -11.40 -9.68
N SER A 221 -2.82 -10.13 -9.52
CA SER A 221 -2.30 -9.02 -10.34
C SER A 221 -1.46 -8.00 -9.58
N LEU A 222 -1.31 -8.12 -8.26
CA LEU A 222 -0.58 -7.13 -7.44
C LEU A 222 0.93 -7.33 -7.44
N CYS A 223 1.44 -8.52 -7.78
CA CYS A 223 2.86 -8.81 -7.74
C CYS A 223 3.49 -8.92 -9.13
N SER A 224 4.52 -8.11 -9.37
CA SER A 224 5.47 -8.29 -10.47
C SER A 224 6.28 -9.58 -10.31
N THR A 225 6.82 -10.08 -11.41
CA THR A 225 7.77 -11.20 -11.41
C THR A 225 9.16 -10.69 -11.80
N CYS A 226 10.17 -10.96 -10.97
CA CYS A 226 11.56 -10.59 -11.30
C CYS A 226 12.08 -11.41 -12.49
N GLY A 227 12.51 -10.76 -13.56
CA GLY A 227 13.03 -11.42 -14.76
C GLY A 227 14.31 -12.24 -14.55
N LYS A 228 15.06 -11.98 -13.47
CA LYS A 228 16.33 -12.68 -13.17
C LYS A 228 16.17 -13.89 -12.24
N CYS A 229 15.38 -13.77 -11.18
CA CYS A 229 15.23 -14.82 -10.17
C CYS A 229 13.82 -15.42 -10.07
N ASN A 230 12.88 -14.95 -10.89
CA ASN A 230 11.47 -15.38 -10.93
C ASN A 230 10.69 -15.20 -9.62
N LYS A 231 11.25 -14.49 -8.64
CA LYS A 231 10.56 -14.17 -7.37
C LYS A 231 9.43 -13.15 -7.62
N LYS A 232 8.28 -13.38 -7.00
CA LYS A 232 7.20 -12.38 -6.88
C LYS A 232 7.57 -11.29 -5.89
N PHE A 233 7.33 -10.05 -6.28
CA PHE A 233 7.59 -8.88 -5.44
C PHE A 233 6.65 -7.75 -5.83
N LEU A 234 6.50 -6.77 -4.95
CA LEU A 234 5.62 -5.63 -5.18
C LEU A 234 6.48 -4.38 -5.38
N SER A 235 6.70 -4.01 -6.66
CA SER A 235 7.57 -2.90 -7.08
C SER A 235 7.19 -1.56 -6.44
N GLY A 236 5.91 -1.39 -6.16
CA GLY A 236 5.38 -0.24 -5.44
C GLY A 236 5.83 -0.14 -3.99
N LEU A 237 6.33 -1.20 -3.33
CA LEU A 237 6.81 -1.18 -1.93
C LEU A 237 8.27 -1.58 -1.81
N GLU A 238 8.77 -2.35 -2.76
CA GLU A 238 10.12 -2.89 -2.77
C GLU A 238 10.95 -2.19 -3.84
N GLY A 239 12.25 -2.02 -3.59
CA GLY A 239 13.16 -1.51 -4.61
C GLY A 239 13.16 -2.39 -5.86
N SER A 240 13.17 -1.76 -7.03
CA SER A 240 13.20 -2.47 -8.30
C SER A 240 13.87 -1.63 -9.38
N SER A 241 14.30 -2.29 -10.45
CA SER A 241 14.95 -1.65 -11.59
C SER A 241 14.51 -2.31 -12.89
N HIS A 242 14.24 -1.48 -13.89
CA HIS A 242 13.96 -1.92 -15.26
C HIS A 242 15.25 -1.96 -16.07
N GLY A 243 15.54 -3.11 -16.67
CA GLY A 243 16.71 -3.31 -17.52
C GLY A 243 16.39 -4.17 -18.74
N ARG A 244 17.45 -4.68 -19.39
CA ARG A 244 17.32 -5.52 -20.59
C ARG A 244 16.50 -6.79 -20.36
N ASP A 245 16.61 -7.38 -19.17
CA ASP A 245 15.87 -8.60 -18.78
C ASP A 245 14.46 -8.29 -18.25
N GLY A 246 13.95 -7.08 -18.50
CA GLY A 246 12.72 -6.57 -17.93
C GLY A 246 12.90 -6.07 -16.49
N LEU A 247 11.82 -6.19 -15.72
CA LEU A 247 11.75 -5.72 -14.35
C LEU A 247 12.50 -6.68 -13.40
N SER A 248 13.40 -6.13 -12.59
CA SER A 248 14.23 -6.87 -11.63
C SER A 248 14.03 -6.36 -10.20
N CYS A 249 14.00 -7.28 -9.23
CA CYS A 249 13.92 -6.92 -7.81
C CYS A 249 15.24 -6.31 -7.30
N LEU A 250 15.19 -5.60 -6.17
CA LEU A 250 16.34 -4.91 -5.58
C LEU A 250 17.60 -5.80 -5.52
N SER A 251 17.48 -7.00 -4.95
CA SER A 251 18.60 -7.93 -4.78
C SER A 251 19.26 -8.36 -6.11
N CYS A 252 18.51 -8.37 -7.21
CA CYS A 252 19.01 -8.73 -8.54
C CYS A 252 19.41 -7.50 -9.38
N SER A 253 19.04 -6.30 -8.94
CA SER A 253 19.38 -5.04 -9.60
C SER A 253 20.80 -4.56 -9.30
N GLY A 254 21.47 -5.14 -8.28
CA GLY A 254 22.87 -4.86 -7.97
C GLY A 254 23.10 -3.66 -7.05
N TYR A 255 22.05 -3.21 -6.36
CA TYR A 255 22.09 -2.23 -5.27
C TYR A 255 21.97 -2.91 -3.91
#